data_AF-A0A2S6R8Q8-F1
#
_entry.id   AF-A0A2S6R8Q8-F1
#
_cell.length_a   1.000
_cell.length_b   1.000
_cell.length_c   1.000
_cell.angle_alpha   90.00
_cell.angle_beta   90.00
_cell.angle_gamma   90.00
#
_symmetry.space_group_name_H-M   'P 1'
#
loop_
_entity.id
_entity.type
_entity.pdbx_description
1 polymer ?
#
loop_
_entity_poly.entity_id
_entity_poly.type
_entity_poly.pdbx_seq_one_letter_code
_entity_poly.pdbx_strand_id
1 'polypeptide(L)'
;MIEHLAEQYGVPGKMASVRSVDIPVLEFEQDLDRTKAALAEVAVRAVEEDGADAIVFGCTGMLGCADAGRAGLLAKGYDIPVIDPVPLAVRMAAALIESGVSHSKITYEKPPIKPVTGYEMPPLNVTSEAAE
;
A
#
# COMPACT_ATOMS: atom_id res chain seq x y z
N MET A 1 11.54 2.28 -7.33
CA MET A 1 11.30 2.30 -5.86
C MET A 1 10.28 1.23 -5.48
N ILE A 2 9.12 1.22 -6.11
CA ILE A 2 8.07 0.21 -5.88
C ILE A 2 8.52 -1.19 -6.30
N GLU A 3 9.31 -1.28 -7.36
CA GLU A 3 9.87 -2.54 -7.86
C GLU A 3 10.76 -3.22 -6.82
N HIS A 4 11.58 -2.43 -6.11
CA HIS A 4 12.42 -2.93 -5.04
C HIS A 4 11.60 -3.43 -3.84
N LEU A 5 10.45 -2.81 -3.54
CA LEU A 5 9.55 -3.30 -2.51
C LEU A 5 8.96 -4.67 -2.88
N ALA A 6 8.64 -4.89 -4.17
CA ALA A 6 8.17 -6.19 -4.63
C ALA A 6 9.23 -7.29 -4.44
N GLU A 7 10.51 -6.97 -4.65
CA GLU A 7 11.63 -7.87 -4.34
C GLU A 7 11.69 -8.18 -2.83
N GLN A 8 11.66 -7.15 -1.99
CA GLN A 8 11.72 -7.29 -0.52
C GLN A 8 10.54 -8.10 0.03
N TYR A 9 9.35 -7.94 -0.54
CA TYR A 9 8.15 -8.69 -0.16
C TYR A 9 8.04 -10.06 -0.82
N GLY A 10 9.02 -10.47 -1.65
CA GLY A 10 9.06 -11.80 -2.25
C GLY A 10 7.98 -12.04 -3.31
N VAL A 11 7.49 -10.97 -3.96
CA VAL A 11 6.49 -11.04 -5.03
C VAL A 11 6.95 -10.46 -6.39
N PRO A 12 8.24 -10.42 -6.75
CA PRO A 12 8.67 -9.77 -7.99
C PRO A 12 8.08 -10.46 -9.24
N GLY A 13 7.96 -11.80 -9.22
CA GLY A 13 7.36 -12.56 -10.32
C GLY A 13 5.83 -12.44 -10.44
N LYS A 14 5.18 -11.70 -9.54
CA LYS A 14 3.73 -11.42 -9.59
C LYS A 14 3.42 -9.96 -9.96
N MET A 15 4.44 -9.12 -10.10
CA MET A 15 4.29 -7.72 -10.46
C MET A 15 4.47 -7.58 -11.97
N ALA A 16 3.38 -7.33 -12.69
CA ALA A 16 3.42 -7.13 -14.14
C ALA A 16 4.23 -5.88 -14.51
N SER A 17 3.94 -4.76 -13.85
CA SER A 17 4.65 -3.49 -14.06
C SER A 17 4.43 -2.50 -12.91
N VAL A 18 5.13 -1.37 -12.97
CA VAL A 18 4.86 -0.18 -12.17
C VAL A 18 4.67 0.98 -13.15
N ARG A 19 3.56 1.72 -13.01
CA ARG A 19 3.24 2.85 -13.90
C ARG A 19 3.01 4.14 -13.11
N SER A 20 3.50 5.24 -13.69
CA SER A 20 3.25 6.59 -13.23
C SER A 20 1.96 7.13 -13.88
N VAL A 21 1.21 7.94 -13.13
CA VAL A 21 0.11 8.75 -13.67
C VAL A 21 0.55 10.16 -14.07
N ASP A 22 1.83 10.47 -13.90
CA ASP A 22 2.48 11.74 -14.26
C ASP A 22 1.76 12.99 -13.72
N ILE A 23 1.19 12.87 -12.51
CA ILE A 23 0.62 13.96 -11.73
C ILE A 23 1.43 14.08 -10.43
N PRO A 24 1.93 15.28 -10.08
CA PRO A 24 2.62 15.51 -8.82
C PRO A 24 1.73 15.18 -7.62
N VAL A 25 2.30 14.59 -6.57
CA VAL A 25 1.54 14.09 -5.40
C VAL A 25 0.67 15.17 -4.76
N LEU A 26 1.18 16.40 -4.66
CA LEU A 26 0.47 17.52 -4.04
C LEU A 26 -0.68 18.06 -4.92
N GLU A 27 -0.80 17.61 -6.16
CA GLU A 27 -1.83 18.03 -7.11
C GLU A 27 -3.02 17.06 -7.17
N PHE A 28 -2.92 15.85 -6.60
CA PHE A 28 -4.00 14.86 -6.67
C PHE A 28 -5.34 15.38 -6.16
N GLU A 29 -5.31 16.07 -5.01
CA GLU A 29 -6.53 16.60 -4.37
C GLU A 29 -7.01 17.92 -4.97
N GLN A 30 -6.18 18.59 -5.77
CA GLN A 30 -6.54 19.87 -6.40
C GLN A 30 -7.56 19.66 -7.53
N ASP A 31 -7.44 18.54 -8.24
CA ASP A 31 -8.36 18.11 -9.29
C ASP A 31 -8.53 16.59 -9.24
N LEU A 32 -9.49 16.16 -8.42
CA LEU A 32 -9.79 14.74 -8.22
C LEU A 32 -10.35 14.09 -9.49
N ASP A 33 -11.06 14.82 -10.34
CA ASP A 33 -11.65 14.27 -11.54
C ASP A 33 -10.58 14.00 -12.60
N ARG A 34 -9.64 14.93 -12.79
CA ARG A 34 -8.43 14.70 -13.60
C ARG A 34 -7.62 13.53 -13.08
N THR A 35 -7.43 13.45 -11.76
CA THR A 35 -6.66 12.37 -11.13
C THR A 35 -7.32 11.01 -11.35
N LYS A 36 -8.64 10.91 -11.15
CA LYS A 36 -9.41 9.67 -11.39
C LYS A 36 -9.36 9.24 -12.86
N ALA A 37 -9.50 10.19 -13.78
CA ALA A 37 -9.42 9.89 -15.22
C ALA A 37 -8.04 9.35 -15.60
N ALA A 38 -6.97 9.99 -15.14
CA ALA A 38 -5.59 9.54 -15.38
C ALA A 38 -5.32 8.15 -14.77
N LEU A 39 -5.78 7.90 -13.53
CA LEU A 39 -5.67 6.60 -12.88
C LEU A 39 -6.38 5.50 -13.68
N ALA A 40 -7.60 5.76 -14.16
CA ALA A 40 -8.34 4.83 -14.99
C ALA A 40 -7.63 4.52 -16.31
N GLU A 41 -7.10 5.54 -16.99
CA GLU A 41 -6.36 5.36 -18.24
C GLU A 41 -5.09 4.52 -18.03
N VAL A 42 -4.31 4.83 -17.00
CA VAL A 42 -3.09 4.08 -16.68
C VAL A 42 -3.40 2.65 -16.24
N ALA A 43 -4.49 2.44 -15.50
CA ALA A 43 -4.95 1.10 -15.13
C ALA A 43 -5.28 0.26 -16.37
N VAL A 44 -6.03 0.82 -17.33
CA VAL A 44 -6.35 0.14 -18.59
C VAL A 44 -5.07 -0.24 -19.34
N ARG A 45 -4.11 0.67 -19.43
CA ARG A 45 -2.82 0.40 -20.06
C ARG A 45 -2.01 -0.68 -19.33
N ALA A 46 -2.07 -0.75 -18.00
CA ALA A 46 -1.43 -1.83 -17.25
C ALA A 46 -2.04 -3.20 -17.59
N VAL A 47 -3.35 -3.26 -17.83
CA VAL A 47 -4.02 -4.49 -18.28
C VAL A 47 -3.64 -4.83 -19.71
N GLU A 48 -3.81 -3.89 -20.64
CA GLU A 48 -3.66 -4.12 -22.08
C GLU A 48 -2.21 -4.33 -22.52
N GLU A 49 -1.26 -3.58 -21.95
CA GLU A 49 0.14 -3.58 -22.38
C GLU A 49 1.00 -4.55 -21.56
N ASP A 50 0.69 -4.73 -20.27
CA ASP A 50 1.54 -5.51 -19.36
C ASP A 50 0.91 -6.82 -18.87
N GLY A 51 -0.40 -7.03 -19.12
CA GLY A 51 -1.12 -8.21 -18.66
C GLY A 51 -1.40 -8.20 -17.16
N ALA A 52 -1.68 -7.03 -16.56
CA ALA A 52 -2.06 -6.95 -15.16
C ALA A 52 -3.49 -7.48 -14.93
N ASP A 53 -3.64 -8.42 -13.99
CA ASP A 53 -4.95 -8.96 -13.56
C ASP A 53 -5.46 -8.34 -12.24
N ALA A 54 -4.72 -7.38 -11.69
CA ALA A 54 -5.09 -6.60 -10.51
C ALA A 54 -4.32 -5.27 -10.51
N ILE A 55 -4.94 -4.20 -10.00
CA ILE A 55 -4.30 -2.90 -9.85
C ILE A 55 -4.14 -2.56 -8.37
N VAL A 56 -2.96 -2.08 -7.98
CA VAL A 56 -2.69 -1.56 -6.63
C VAL A 56 -2.23 -0.12 -6.76
N PHE A 57 -2.87 0.81 -6.05
CA PHE A 57 -2.43 2.19 -6.05
C PHE A 57 -1.12 2.38 -5.29
N GLY A 58 -0.19 3.14 -5.88
CA GLY A 58 1.17 3.33 -5.35
C GLY A 58 1.33 4.50 -4.38
N CYS A 59 0.30 5.32 -4.16
CA CYS A 59 0.38 6.50 -3.30
C CYS A 59 -0.86 6.62 -2.41
N THR A 60 -0.67 6.99 -1.15
CA THR A 60 -1.78 7.24 -0.20
C THR A 60 -2.63 8.45 -0.59
N GLY A 61 -2.10 9.39 -1.38
CA GLY A 61 -2.87 10.51 -1.93
C GLY A 61 -3.90 10.11 -2.98
N MET A 62 -3.94 8.84 -3.39
CA MET A 62 -4.94 8.27 -4.31
C MET A 62 -6.13 7.63 -3.57
N LEU A 63 -6.18 7.79 -2.24
CA LEU A 63 -7.24 7.24 -1.39
C LEU A 63 -8.63 7.61 -1.93
N GLY A 64 -9.52 6.63 -2.01
CA GLY A 64 -10.89 6.83 -2.49
C GLY A 64 -11.04 6.91 -4.02
N CYS A 65 -9.98 6.71 -4.79
CA CYS A 65 -10.05 6.67 -6.25
C CYS A 65 -10.27 5.25 -6.83
N ALA A 66 -10.30 4.21 -5.99
CA ALA A 66 -10.31 2.82 -6.46
C ALA A 66 -11.59 2.47 -7.23
N ASP A 67 -12.74 2.98 -6.77
CA ASP A 67 -14.02 2.81 -7.46
C ASP A 67 -14.00 3.45 -8.85
N ALA A 68 -13.38 4.62 -9.00
CA ALA A 68 -13.24 5.30 -10.28
C ALA A 68 -12.30 4.55 -11.23
N GLY A 69 -11.16 4.05 -10.71
CA GLY A 69 -10.25 3.20 -11.47
C GLY A 69 -10.94 1.93 -11.96
N ARG A 70 -11.71 1.26 -11.09
CA ARG A 70 -12.48 0.06 -11.44
C ARG A 70 -13.59 0.36 -12.44
N ALA A 71 -14.31 1.46 -12.29
CA ALA A 71 -15.33 1.89 -13.25
C ALA A 71 -14.73 2.14 -14.64
N GLY A 72 -13.55 2.75 -14.71
CA GLY A 72 -12.81 2.95 -15.96
C GLY A 72 -12.42 1.64 -16.64
N LEU A 73 -11.92 0.67 -15.87
CA LEU A 73 -11.62 -0.68 -16.37
C LEU A 73 -12.87 -1.40 -16.88
N LEU A 74 -13.97 -1.35 -16.12
CA LEU A 74 -15.24 -1.97 -16.50
C LEU A 74 -15.79 -1.36 -17.80
N ALA A 75 -15.65 -0.04 -18.00
CA ALA A 75 -16.05 0.62 -19.24
C ALA A 75 -15.25 0.16 -20.46
N LYS A 76 -14.07 -0.43 -20.25
CA LYS A 76 -13.23 -1.06 -21.30
C LYS A 76 -13.41 -2.57 -21.41
N GLY A 77 -14.29 -3.16 -20.59
CA GLY A 77 -14.58 -4.59 -20.59
C GLY A 77 -13.70 -5.42 -19.67
N TYR A 78 -12.95 -4.79 -18.75
CA TYR A 78 -12.11 -5.47 -17.77
C TYR A 78 -12.74 -5.44 -16.38
N ASP A 79 -13.03 -6.62 -15.82
CA ASP A 79 -13.49 -6.76 -14.42
C ASP A 79 -12.40 -7.38 -13.55
N ILE A 80 -11.49 -6.52 -13.09
CA ILE A 80 -10.38 -6.90 -12.21
C ILE A 80 -10.41 -6.03 -10.94
N PRO A 81 -9.83 -6.51 -9.83
CA PRO A 81 -9.78 -5.74 -8.59
C PRO A 81 -8.86 -4.52 -8.71
N VAL A 82 -9.32 -3.39 -8.16
CA VAL A 82 -8.51 -2.19 -7.91
C VAL A 82 -8.39 -2.00 -6.41
N ILE A 83 -7.17 -2.03 -5.90
CA ILE A 83 -6.87 -2.06 -4.48
C ILE A 83 -6.40 -0.67 -4.04
N ASP A 84 -7.20 -0.09 -3.14
CA ASP A 84 -6.76 1.03 -2.31
C ASP A 84 -5.96 0.48 -1.11
N PRO A 85 -4.64 0.75 -1.03
CA PRO A 85 -3.80 0.14 -0.02
C PRO A 85 -4.11 0.61 1.40
N VAL A 86 -4.63 1.84 1.58
CA VAL A 86 -4.84 2.42 2.91
C VAL A 86 -5.93 1.68 3.71
N PRO A 87 -7.19 1.58 3.23
CA PRO A 87 -8.22 0.86 3.96
C PRO A 87 -7.91 -0.65 4.04
N LEU A 88 -7.23 -1.22 3.04
CA LEU A 88 -6.82 -2.62 3.07
C LEU A 88 -5.81 -2.88 4.20
N ALA A 89 -4.79 -2.03 4.34
CA ALA A 89 -3.78 -2.17 5.40
C ALA A 89 -4.40 -2.11 6.80
N VAL A 90 -5.36 -1.20 7.03
CA VAL A 90 -6.09 -1.10 8.30
C VAL A 90 -6.87 -2.40 8.59
N ARG A 91 -7.57 -2.93 7.57
CA ARG A 91 -8.32 -4.20 7.71
C ARG A 91 -7.42 -5.39 7.96
N MET A 92 -6.24 -5.44 7.31
CA MET A 92 -5.24 -6.47 7.57
C MET A 92 -4.73 -6.40 9.01
N ALA A 93 -4.47 -5.20 9.53
CA ALA A 93 -4.07 -5.02 10.92
C ALA A 93 -5.15 -5.51 11.90
N ALA A 94 -6.42 -5.18 11.67
CA ALA A 94 -7.53 -5.68 12.46
C ALA A 94 -7.61 -7.22 12.42
N ALA A 95 -7.52 -7.83 11.24
CA ALA A 95 -7.55 -9.28 11.08
C ALA A 95 -6.41 -9.98 11.83
N LEU A 96 -5.21 -9.40 11.85
CA LEU A 96 -4.08 -9.92 12.63
C LEU A 96 -4.35 -9.88 14.14
N ILE A 97 -4.89 -8.75 14.63
CA ILE A 97 -5.25 -8.58 16.04
C ILE A 97 -6.32 -9.58 16.47
N GLU A 98 -7.40 -9.69 15.69
CA GLU A 98 -8.50 -10.63 15.95
C GLU A 98 -8.03 -12.10 15.94
N SER A 99 -7.02 -12.41 15.13
CA SER A 99 -6.42 -13.73 15.06
C SER A 99 -5.39 -14.01 16.17
N GLY A 100 -5.06 -13.02 17.02
CA GLY A 100 -4.00 -13.13 18.01
C GLY A 100 -2.59 -13.30 17.42
N VAL A 101 -2.39 -12.86 16.17
CA VAL A 101 -1.12 -13.00 15.44
C VAL A 101 -0.30 -11.71 15.55
N SER A 102 0.99 -11.86 15.83
CA SER A 102 1.97 -10.77 15.81
C SER A 102 3.27 -11.23 15.17
N HIS A 103 4.17 -10.29 14.88
CA HIS A 103 5.47 -10.60 14.31
C HIS A 103 6.33 -11.42 15.28
N SER A 104 7.10 -12.37 14.75
CA SER A 104 8.03 -13.18 15.54
C SER A 104 9.11 -12.31 16.17
N LYS A 105 9.33 -12.47 17.47
CA LYS A 105 10.43 -11.82 18.20
C LYS A 105 11.78 -12.53 18.02
N ILE A 106 11.81 -13.68 17.35
CA ILE A 106 13.06 -14.34 16.93
C ILE A 106 13.60 -13.68 15.66
N THR A 107 12.72 -13.35 14.72
CA THR A 107 13.09 -12.67 13.47
C THR A 107 13.24 -11.16 13.68
N TYR A 108 12.32 -10.56 14.45
CA TYR A 108 12.26 -9.14 14.73
C TYR A 108 12.40 -8.90 16.24
N GLU A 109 13.61 -9.10 16.73
CA GLU A 109 13.97 -8.93 18.14
C GLU A 109 13.68 -7.50 18.64
N LYS A 110 13.48 -7.37 19.96
CA LYS A 110 13.40 -6.04 20.57
C LYS A 110 14.76 -5.34 20.41
N PRO A 111 14.80 -4.04 20.07
CA PRO A 111 16.05 -3.30 20.03
C PRO A 111 16.79 -3.38 21.39
N PRO A 112 18.13 -3.46 21.39
CA PRO A 112 18.91 -3.49 22.62
C PRO A 112 18.75 -2.17 23.39
N ILE A 113 18.80 -2.25 24.71
CA ILE A 113 18.76 -1.07 25.58
C ILE A 113 20.09 -0.32 25.43
N LYS A 114 20.04 0.86 24.80
CA LYS A 114 21.19 1.77 24.63
C LYS A 114 20.72 3.22 24.56
N PRO A 115 21.57 4.21 24.88
CA PRO A 115 21.23 5.61 24.66
C PRO A 115 20.90 5.86 23.18
N VAL A 116 19.73 6.44 22.91
CA VAL A 116 19.35 6.91 21.57
C VAL A 116 19.64 8.40 21.52
N THR A 117 20.82 8.77 21.02
CA THR A 117 21.24 10.17 20.91
C THR A 117 20.54 10.86 19.75
N GLY A 118 20.11 12.12 19.92
CA GLY A 118 19.52 12.94 18.86
C GLY A 118 18.00 12.80 18.69
N TYR A 119 17.35 11.88 19.42
CA TYR A 119 15.90 11.72 19.43
C TYR A 119 15.39 11.58 20.86
N GLU A 120 14.33 12.30 21.21
CA GLU A 120 13.57 12.06 22.42
C GLU A 120 12.68 10.83 22.18
N MET A 121 13.10 9.67 22.69
CA MET A 121 12.34 8.43 22.56
C MET A 121 11.74 8.04 23.91
N PRO A 122 10.45 7.65 23.97
CA PRO A 122 9.89 7.02 25.16
C PRO A 122 10.63 5.70 25.46
N PRO A 123 10.64 5.21 26.71
CA PRO A 123 11.25 3.93 27.05
C PRO A 123 10.57 2.79 26.27
N LEU A 124 11.26 2.24 25.27
CA LEU A 124 10.73 1.22 24.34
C LEU A 124 10.62 -0.19 24.98
N ASN A 125 11.25 -0.39 26.14
CA ASN A 125 11.25 -1.65 26.89
C ASN A 125 10.59 -1.45 28.25
N VAL A 126 9.28 -1.17 28.26
CA VAL A 126 8.47 -1.38 29.47
C VAL A 126 8.30 -2.90 29.62
N THR A 127 8.77 -3.46 30.74
CA THR A 127 8.44 -4.84 31.12
C THR A 127 6.91 -4.97 31.12
N SER A 128 6.37 -6.11 30.68
CA SER A 128 4.92 -6.36 30.66
C SER A 128 4.33 -6.54 32.07
N GLU A 129 4.86 -5.86 33.08
CA GLU A 129 4.36 -5.84 34.46
C GLU A 129 3.17 -4.88 34.63
N ALA A 130 2.71 -4.23 33.56
CA ALA A 130 1.57 -3.31 33.58
C ALA A 130 0.29 -3.89 32.92
N ALA A 131 0.25 -5.20 32.67
CA ALA A 131 -0.93 -5.90 32.18
C ALA A 131 -1.39 -6.96 33.19
N GLU A 132 -1.75 -6.50 34.39
CA GLU A 132 -2.65 -7.18 35.34
C GLU A 132 -3.87 -6.28 35.60
#